data_AF-A0A2E2B9R9-F1
#
_entry.id   AF-A0A2E2B9R9-F1
#
_cell.length_a   1.000
_cell.length_b   1.000
_cell.length_c   1.000
_cell.angle_alpha   90.00
_cell.angle_beta   90.00
_cell.angle_gamma   90.00
#
_symmetry.space_group_name_H-M   'P 1'
#
loop_
_entity.id
_entity.type
_entity.pdbx_description
1 polymer ?
#
loop_
_entity_poly.entity_id
_entity_poly.type
_entity_poly.pdbx_seq_one_letter_code
_entity_poly.pdbx_strand_id
1 'polypeptide(L)'
;MTMFAETRDETRNFFHAVWSKMSASEALTPLETIVADVIKKHPEYHKTLDTIVNDPLDSNQSNDFINRDNPFLHMGLHIALVEQLQSDRPKGVRRVYSQIIEKLAAADANGLHDAEHRIMQCLSDTLWSAGRSGQAPDEDLYLENLQKLIPKR
;
A
#
# COMPACT_ATOMS: atom_id res chain seq x y z
N MET A 1 -11.47 -9.78 2.21
CA MET A 1 -10.59 -10.29 1.15
C MET A 1 -10.10 -9.09 0.37
N THR A 2 -8.87 -8.63 0.62
CA THR A 2 -8.15 -7.75 -0.28
C THR A 2 -7.91 -8.50 -1.59
N MET A 3 -8.17 -7.87 -2.72
CA MET A 3 -8.15 -8.46 -4.07
C MET A 3 -6.73 -8.66 -4.63
N PHE A 4 -5.69 -8.36 -3.85
CA PHE A 4 -4.31 -8.48 -4.28
C PHE A 4 -3.73 -9.83 -3.89
N ALA A 5 -3.95 -10.79 -4.80
CA ALA A 5 -3.20 -12.02 -5.01
C ALA A 5 -3.18 -13.04 -3.85
N GLU A 6 -3.51 -14.29 -4.18
CA GLU A 6 -3.53 -15.40 -3.24
C GLU A 6 -2.11 -15.81 -2.82
N THR A 7 -1.10 -15.42 -3.60
CA THR A 7 0.31 -15.72 -3.34
C THR A 7 1.26 -14.55 -3.63
N ARG A 8 2.44 -14.56 -2.97
CA ARG A 8 3.52 -13.57 -3.15
C ARG A 8 3.93 -13.39 -4.62
N ASP A 9 4.10 -14.50 -5.32
CA ASP A 9 4.64 -14.50 -6.67
C ASP A 9 3.63 -13.92 -7.67
N GLU A 10 2.33 -14.13 -7.44
CA GLU A 10 1.27 -13.48 -8.20
C GLU A 10 1.28 -11.95 -8.02
N THR A 11 1.44 -11.45 -6.78
CA THR A 11 1.58 -10.02 -6.52
C THR A 11 2.75 -9.43 -7.28
N ARG A 12 3.93 -10.05 -7.20
CA ARG A 12 5.14 -9.59 -7.90
C ARG A 12 4.95 -9.58 -9.41
N ASN A 13 4.47 -10.69 -9.96
CA ASN A 13 4.20 -10.83 -11.40
C ASN A 13 3.23 -9.75 -11.89
N PHE A 14 2.21 -9.43 -11.09
CA PHE A 14 1.27 -8.38 -11.43
C PHE A 14 1.93 -7.00 -11.48
N PHE A 15 2.76 -6.63 -10.50
CA PHE A 15 3.50 -5.36 -10.54
C PHE A 15 4.45 -5.26 -11.75
N HIS A 16 5.18 -6.34 -12.07
CA HIS A 16 6.03 -6.37 -13.27
C HIS A 16 5.23 -6.28 -14.57
N ALA A 17 4.07 -6.93 -14.64
CA ALA A 17 3.18 -6.84 -15.81
C ALA A 17 2.68 -5.40 -16.02
N VAL A 18 2.27 -4.71 -14.95
CA VAL A 18 1.86 -3.30 -15.02
C VAL A 18 3.03 -2.42 -15.46
N TRP A 19 4.23 -2.62 -14.89
CA TRP A 19 5.43 -1.88 -15.29
C TRP A 19 5.78 -2.05 -16.77
N SER A 20 5.70 -3.28 -17.28
CA SER A 20 5.91 -3.58 -18.70
C SER A 20 4.91 -2.84 -19.58
N LYS A 21 3.62 -2.88 -19.23
CA LYS A 21 2.57 -2.17 -19.97
C LYS A 21 2.74 -0.66 -19.95
N MET A 22 3.12 -0.09 -18.80
CA MET A 22 3.44 1.34 -18.68
C MET A 22 4.57 1.74 -19.62
N SER A 23 5.65 0.94 -19.65
CA SER A 23 6.82 1.18 -20.49
C SER A 23 6.51 1.05 -21.99
N ALA A 24 5.60 0.13 -22.34
CA ALA A 24 5.10 -0.05 -23.70
C ALA A 24 3.98 0.92 -24.11
N SER A 25 3.54 1.80 -23.20
CA SER A 25 2.37 2.69 -23.41
C SER A 25 1.09 1.94 -23.82
N GLU A 26 0.90 0.73 -23.28
CA GLU A 26 -0.29 -0.09 -23.52
C GLU A 26 -1.50 0.42 -22.71
N ALA A 27 -2.70 0.02 -23.14
CA ALA A 27 -3.92 0.33 -22.41
C ALA A 27 -3.95 -0.40 -21.06
N LEU A 28 -4.13 0.36 -19.97
CA LEU A 28 -4.26 -0.17 -18.62
C LEU A 28 -5.73 -0.34 -18.25
N THR A 29 -6.06 -1.44 -17.58
CA THR A 29 -7.35 -1.61 -16.90
C THR A 29 -7.46 -0.65 -15.71
N PRO A 30 -8.67 -0.46 -15.13
CA PRO A 30 -8.85 0.41 -13.96
C PRO A 30 -7.95 0.02 -12.78
N LEU A 31 -7.79 -1.29 -12.52
CA LEU A 31 -6.91 -1.78 -11.46
C LEU A 31 -5.43 -1.49 -11.76
N GLU A 32 -5.00 -1.77 -12.99
CA GLU A 32 -3.62 -1.51 -13.41
C GLU A 32 -3.31 0.00 -13.43
N THR A 33 -4.32 0.86 -13.65
CA THR A 33 -4.16 2.31 -13.55
C THR A 33 -3.85 2.75 -12.12
N ILE A 34 -4.56 2.20 -11.13
CA ILE A 34 -4.28 2.46 -9.70
C ILE A 34 -2.85 2.02 -9.36
N VAL A 35 -2.45 0.83 -9.82
CA VAL A 35 -1.10 0.29 -9.62
C VAL A 35 -0.04 1.18 -10.29
N ALA A 36 -0.28 1.60 -11.52
CA ALA A 36 0.62 2.47 -12.26
C ALA A 36 0.84 3.81 -11.56
N ASP A 37 -0.20 4.38 -10.96
CA ASP A 37 -0.09 5.65 -10.22
C ASP A 37 0.70 5.49 -8.92
N VAL A 38 0.59 4.34 -8.23
CA VAL A 38 1.47 4.02 -7.10
C VAL A 38 2.91 3.88 -7.58
N ILE A 39 3.16 3.12 -8.65
CA ILE A 39 4.52 2.95 -9.19
C ILE A 39 5.15 4.32 -9.54
N LYS A 40 4.40 5.23 -10.16
CA LYS A 40 4.91 6.58 -10.48
C LYS A 40 5.30 7.39 -9.24
N LYS A 41 4.60 7.21 -8.12
CA LYS A 41 4.91 7.89 -6.85
C LYS A 41 6.17 7.35 -6.17
N HIS A 42 6.64 6.15 -6.55
CA HIS A 42 7.80 5.48 -5.96
C HIS A 42 8.92 5.21 -6.99
N PRO A 43 9.63 6.25 -7.47
CA PRO A 43 10.76 6.08 -8.38
C PRO A 43 11.89 5.20 -7.82
N GLU A 44 12.01 5.09 -6.50
CA GLU A 44 12.97 4.22 -5.81
C GLU A 44 12.80 2.74 -6.18
N TYR A 45 11.60 2.31 -6.57
CA TYR A 45 11.29 0.92 -6.91
C TYR A 45 11.31 0.63 -8.41
N HIS A 46 11.48 1.65 -9.26
CA HIS A 46 11.51 1.46 -10.73
C HIS A 46 12.62 0.51 -11.15
N LYS A 47 13.80 0.60 -10.53
CA LYS A 47 14.92 -0.31 -10.81
C LYS A 47 14.60 -1.76 -10.43
N THR A 48 13.88 -1.97 -9.34
CA THR A 48 13.43 -3.30 -8.92
C THR A 48 12.44 -3.88 -9.93
N LEU A 49 11.51 -3.05 -10.44
CA LEU A 49 10.51 -3.47 -11.43
C LEU A 49 11.10 -3.70 -12.83
N ASP A 50 12.18 -3.01 -13.17
CA ASP A 50 12.94 -3.20 -14.41
C ASP A 50 13.76 -4.51 -14.42
N THR A 51 13.97 -5.11 -13.25
CA THR A 51 14.65 -6.39 -13.12
C THR A 51 13.74 -7.54 -13.54
N ILE A 52 14.30 -8.57 -14.18
CA ILE A 52 13.55 -9.73 -14.67
C ILE A 52 12.90 -10.46 -13.49
N VAL A 53 11.61 -10.76 -13.62
CA VAL A 53 10.86 -11.70 -12.77
C VAL A 53 11.68 -12.99 -12.66
N ASN A 54 12.21 -13.32 -11.47
CA ASN A 54 13.12 -14.45 -11.15
C ASN A 54 14.62 -14.13 -11.01
N ASP A 55 15.04 -12.88 -10.82
CA ASP A 55 16.41 -12.62 -10.36
C ASP A 55 16.65 -13.29 -8.98
N PRO A 56 17.71 -14.10 -8.80
CA PRO A 56 18.09 -14.62 -7.49
C PRO A 56 18.21 -13.56 -6.39
N LEU A 57 18.53 -12.30 -6.73
CA LEU A 57 18.55 -11.17 -5.79
C LEU A 57 17.15 -10.81 -5.27
N ASP A 58 16.09 -11.05 -6.05
CA ASP A 58 14.70 -10.86 -5.65
C ASP A 58 14.21 -11.96 -4.69
N SER A 59 14.85 -13.14 -4.72
CA SER A 59 14.61 -14.23 -3.75
C SER A 59 15.22 -13.96 -2.37
N ASN A 60 16.15 -13.01 -2.27
CA ASN A 60 16.77 -12.55 -1.02
C ASN A 60 16.01 -11.39 -0.36
N GLN A 61 15.04 -10.77 -1.04
CA GLN A 61 14.14 -9.81 -0.38
C GLN A 61 13.31 -10.58 0.65
N SER A 62 13.45 -10.20 1.92
CA SER A 62 12.93 -10.98 3.05
C SER A 62 11.47 -11.38 2.82
N ASN A 63 11.20 -12.68 2.96
CA ASN A 63 9.88 -13.29 2.88
C ASN A 63 8.92 -12.83 3.99
N ASP A 64 9.42 -12.05 4.93
CA ASP A 64 8.60 -11.44 5.94
C ASP A 64 7.77 -10.31 5.33
N PHE A 65 6.45 -10.53 5.31
CA PHE A 65 5.42 -9.48 5.26
C PHE A 65 5.52 -8.48 6.44
N ILE A 66 6.56 -8.61 7.26
CA ILE A 66 6.92 -7.79 8.43
C ILE A 66 8.01 -6.77 8.06
N ASN A 67 8.75 -6.98 6.96
CA ASN A 67 9.83 -6.07 6.60
C ASN A 67 9.31 -4.89 5.78
N ARG A 68 9.38 -3.69 6.39
CA ARG A 68 9.00 -2.41 5.75
C ARG A 68 9.87 -2.07 4.54
N ASP A 69 11.02 -2.73 4.39
CA ASP A 69 11.93 -2.52 3.26
C ASP A 69 11.52 -3.33 2.02
N ASN A 70 10.48 -4.17 2.10
CA ASN A 70 9.98 -4.92 0.95
C ASN A 70 9.15 -3.99 0.03
N PRO A 71 9.63 -3.70 -1.20
CA PRO A 71 8.99 -2.77 -2.13
C PRO A 71 7.59 -3.22 -2.57
N PHE A 72 7.39 -4.53 -2.78
CA PHE A 72 6.10 -5.06 -3.21
C PHE A 72 5.07 -5.01 -2.09
N LEU A 73 5.49 -5.26 -0.85
CA LEU A 73 4.63 -5.08 0.32
C LEU A 73 4.24 -3.60 0.47
N HIS A 74 5.22 -2.71 0.39
CA HIS A 74 4.99 -1.27 0.50
C HIS A 74 3.99 -0.78 -0.55
N MET A 75 4.22 -1.08 -1.84
CA MET A 75 3.29 -0.72 -2.90
C MET A 75 1.92 -1.41 -2.72
N GLY A 76 1.89 -2.66 -2.26
CA GLY A 76 0.65 -3.37 -1.97
C GLY A 76 -0.20 -2.69 -0.88
N LEU A 77 0.43 -2.13 0.16
CA LEU A 77 -0.25 -1.36 1.20
C LEU A 77 -0.88 -0.07 0.64
N HIS A 78 -0.21 0.60 -0.31
CA HIS A 78 -0.80 1.74 -0.99
C HIS A 78 -2.07 1.36 -1.76
N ILE A 79 -2.05 0.23 -2.47
CA ILE A 79 -3.25 -0.22 -3.19
C ILE A 79 -4.36 -0.62 -2.22
N ALA A 80 -4.03 -1.36 -1.16
CA ALA A 80 -5.00 -1.71 -0.13
C ALA A 80 -5.65 -0.47 0.48
N LEU A 81 -4.87 0.59 0.76
CA LEU A 81 -5.42 1.87 1.22
C LEU A 81 -6.38 2.49 0.20
N VAL A 82 -6.03 2.50 -1.09
CA VAL A 82 -6.93 2.98 -2.16
C VAL A 82 -8.23 2.17 -2.18
N GLU A 83 -8.17 0.84 -2.06
CA GLU A 83 -9.36 -0.02 -2.01
C GLU A 83 -10.22 0.26 -0.76
N GLN A 84 -9.60 0.44 0.40
CA GLN A 84 -10.28 0.81 1.64
C GLN A 84 -11.04 2.14 1.46
N LEU A 85 -10.40 3.13 0.83
CA LEU A 85 -11.02 4.41 0.52
C LEU A 85 -12.11 4.27 -0.54
N GLN A 86 -11.95 3.47 -1.59
CA GLN A 86 -12.98 3.28 -2.60
C GLN A 86 -14.21 2.54 -2.05
N SER A 87 -14.00 1.58 -1.14
CA SER A 87 -15.08 0.79 -0.54
C SER A 87 -15.67 1.37 0.75
N ASP A 88 -15.04 2.41 1.32
CA ASP A 88 -15.28 2.86 2.69
C ASP A 88 -15.25 1.69 3.69
N ARG A 89 -14.22 0.86 3.58
CA ARG A 89 -14.02 -0.29 4.47
C ARG A 89 -12.63 -0.22 5.13
N PRO A 90 -12.54 -0.19 6.47
CA PRO A 90 -13.65 -0.22 7.42
C PRO A 90 -14.51 1.04 7.35
N LYS A 91 -15.78 0.92 7.76
CA LYS A 91 -16.77 2.00 7.60
C LYS A 91 -16.30 3.29 8.29
N GLY A 92 -16.30 4.40 7.56
CA GLY A 92 -15.83 5.69 8.05
C GLY A 92 -14.34 5.95 7.86
N VAL A 93 -13.58 5.02 7.28
CA VAL A 93 -12.15 5.22 6.95
C VAL A 93 -11.96 6.43 6.05
N ARG A 94 -12.86 6.69 5.09
CA ARG A 94 -12.76 7.89 4.22
C ARG A 94 -12.79 9.18 5.03
N ARG A 95 -13.69 9.25 6.03
CA ARG A 95 -13.83 10.46 6.87
C ARG A 95 -12.57 10.68 7.70
N VAL A 96 -12.05 9.62 8.32
CA VAL A 96 -10.85 9.70 9.15
C VAL A 96 -9.65 10.07 8.27
N TYR A 97 -9.49 9.43 7.11
CA TYR A 97 -8.45 9.76 6.13
C TYR A 97 -8.48 11.25 5.76
N SER A 98 -9.64 11.78 5.35
CA SER A 98 -9.74 13.20 4.97
C SER A 98 -9.34 14.13 6.12
N GLN A 99 -9.69 13.81 7.36
CA GLN A 99 -9.28 14.60 8.53
C GLN A 99 -7.77 14.54 8.77
N ILE A 100 -7.15 13.38 8.60
CA ILE A 100 -5.69 13.22 8.71
C ILE A 100 -5.00 14.06 7.65
N ILE A 101 -5.41 13.93 6.38
CA ILE A 101 -4.82 14.70 5.27
C ILE A 101 -5.00 16.20 5.50
N GLU A 102 -6.20 16.66 5.87
CA GLU A 102 -6.44 18.09 6.11
C GLU A 102 -5.53 18.67 7.19
N LYS A 103 -5.19 17.89 8.23
CA LYS A 103 -4.35 18.35 9.33
C LYS A 103 -2.86 18.15 9.12
N LEU A 104 -2.46 17.04 8.49
CA LEU A 104 -1.04 16.68 8.32
C LEU A 104 -0.49 17.13 6.98
N ALA A 105 -1.26 17.05 5.89
CA ALA A 105 -0.78 17.42 4.56
C ALA A 105 -0.73 18.94 4.33
N ALA A 106 -1.40 19.73 5.18
CA ALA A 106 -1.32 21.18 5.14
C ALA A 106 0.07 21.74 5.53
N ALA A 107 0.98 20.90 6.01
CA ALA A 107 2.28 21.33 6.51
C ALA A 107 3.39 21.40 5.44
N ASP A 108 3.31 20.61 4.35
CA ASP A 108 4.36 20.54 3.31
C ASP A 108 3.83 19.99 1.98
N ALA A 109 4.52 20.25 0.87
CA ALA A 109 4.24 19.70 -0.47
C ALA A 109 4.32 18.16 -0.50
N ASN A 110 5.15 17.55 0.35
CA ASN A 110 5.20 16.09 0.55
C ASN A 110 4.24 15.60 1.64
N GLY A 111 3.51 16.50 2.29
CA GLY A 111 2.68 16.19 3.46
C GLY A 111 1.56 15.20 3.17
N LEU A 112 1.05 15.15 1.93
CA LEU A 112 0.09 14.12 1.52
C LEU A 112 0.73 12.72 1.56
N HIS A 113 1.91 12.59 0.94
CA HIS A 113 2.62 11.32 0.86
C HIS A 113 3.04 10.82 2.25
N ASP A 114 3.56 11.72 3.09
CA ASP A 114 3.92 11.41 4.47
C ASP A 114 2.72 11.01 5.33
N ALA A 115 1.56 11.66 5.13
CA ALA A 115 0.33 11.30 5.81
C ALA A 115 -0.17 9.92 5.36
N GLU A 116 -0.12 9.62 4.06
CA GLU A 116 -0.43 8.28 3.53
C GLU A 116 0.50 7.22 4.13
N HIS A 117 1.81 7.49 4.23
CA HIS A 117 2.77 6.60 4.89
C HIS A 117 2.43 6.32 6.36
N ARG A 118 2.00 7.34 7.12
CA ARG A 118 1.56 7.17 8.52
C ARG A 118 0.29 6.33 8.64
N ILE A 119 -0.63 6.46 7.69
CA ILE A 119 -1.86 5.65 7.63
C ILE A 119 -1.50 4.20 7.30
N MET A 120 -0.65 3.99 6.30
CA MET A 120 -0.17 2.66 5.92
C MET A 120 0.63 1.98 7.03
N GLN A 121 1.36 2.73 7.84
CA GLN A 121 2.02 2.22 9.03
C GLN A 121 0.99 1.56 9.96
N CYS A 122 -0.12 2.24 10.28
CA CYS A 122 -1.21 1.64 11.06
C CYS A 122 -1.82 0.41 10.37
N LEU A 123 -2.01 0.45 9.04
CA LEU A 123 -2.53 -0.69 8.29
C LEU A 123 -1.61 -1.90 8.39
N SER A 124 -0.30 -1.70 8.21
CA SER A 124 0.70 -2.76 8.30
C SER A 124 0.71 -3.39 9.70
N ASP A 125 0.62 -2.59 10.75
CA ASP A 125 0.64 -3.07 12.14
C ASP A 125 -0.64 -3.87 12.45
N THR A 126 -1.79 -3.45 11.93
CA THR A 126 -3.05 -4.19 12.03
C THR A 126 -2.96 -5.54 11.33
N LEU A 127 -2.47 -5.58 10.08
CA LEU A 127 -2.31 -6.82 9.33
C LEU A 127 -1.31 -7.77 9.98
N TRP A 128 -0.21 -7.23 10.52
CA TRP A 128 0.79 -7.98 11.25
C TRP A 128 0.23 -8.61 12.52
N SER A 129 -0.50 -7.83 13.32
CA SER A 129 -1.14 -8.30 14.55
C SER A 129 -2.13 -9.43 14.25
N ALA A 130 -2.93 -9.28 13.19
CA ALA A 130 -3.88 -10.29 12.73
C ALA A 130 -3.18 -11.59 12.29
N GLY A 131 -2.12 -11.47 11.48
CA GLY A 131 -1.33 -12.61 11.02
C GLY A 131 -0.69 -13.37 12.17
N ARG A 132 -0.18 -12.67 13.19
CA ARG A 132 0.43 -13.28 14.38
C ARG A 132 -0.58 -13.96 15.30
N SER A 133 -1.78 -13.38 15.46
CA SER A 133 -2.83 -13.94 16.32
C SER A 133 -3.65 -15.04 15.63
N GLY A 134 -3.55 -15.18 14.31
CA GLY A 134 -4.39 -16.07 13.51
C GLY A 134 -5.86 -15.62 13.46
N GLN A 135 -6.13 -14.36 13.80
CA GLN A 135 -7.47 -13.78 13.81
C GLN A 135 -7.65 -12.83 12.62
N ALA A 136 -8.90 -12.49 12.33
CA ALA A 136 -9.18 -11.45 11.35
C ALA A 136 -8.62 -10.09 11.82
N PRO A 137 -8.21 -9.20 10.90
CA PRO A 137 -7.84 -7.83 11.23
C PRO A 137 -8.92 -7.12 12.04
N ASP A 138 -8.52 -6.50 13.15
CA ASP A 138 -9.40 -5.69 13.97
C ASP A 138 -9.61 -4.32 13.29
N GLU A 139 -10.74 -4.22 12.60
CA GLU A 139 -11.15 -3.03 11.86
C GLU A 139 -11.41 -1.82 12.79
N ASP A 140 -11.90 -2.07 14.01
CA ASP A 140 -12.21 -1.02 14.99
C ASP A 140 -10.91 -0.45 15.58
N LEU A 141 -10.00 -1.33 16.02
CA LEU A 141 -8.69 -0.93 16.51
C LEU A 141 -7.88 -0.18 15.45
N TYR A 142 -7.99 -0.59 14.18
CA TYR A 142 -7.37 0.14 13.07
C TYR A 142 -7.92 1.57 12.97
N LEU A 143 -9.24 1.76 12.97
CA LEU A 143 -9.86 3.09 12.94
C LEU A 143 -9.48 3.95 14.15
N GLU A 144 -9.42 3.36 15.35
CA GLU A 144 -8.95 4.07 16.54
C GLU A 144 -7.49 4.54 16.39
N ASN A 145 -6.62 3.70 15.83
CA ASN A 145 -5.23 4.07 15.59
C ASN A 145 -5.10 5.18 14.55
N LEU A 146 -5.90 5.16 13.48
CA LEU A 146 -5.95 6.25 12.52
C LEU A 146 -6.40 7.57 13.16
N GLN A 147 -7.41 7.55 14.01
CA GLN A 147 -7.87 8.76 14.71
C GLN A 147 -6.79 9.39 15.59
N LYS A 148 -5.87 8.58 16.15
CA LYS A 148 -4.72 9.08 16.94
C LYS A 148 -3.72 9.86 16.09
N LEU A 149 -3.70 9.67 14.76
CA LEU A 149 -2.87 10.46 13.84
C LEU A 149 -3.39 11.88 13.64
N ILE A 150 -4.65 12.16 14.00
CA ILE A 150 -5.23 13.50 13.89
C ILE A 150 -4.69 14.35 15.05
N PRO A 151 -3.92 15.42 14.79
CA PRO A 151 -3.41 16.30 15.83
C PRO A 151 -4.55 16.88 16.67
N LYS A 152 -4.44 16.77 18.00
CA LYS A 152 -5.34 17.47 18.92
C LYS A 152 -4.98 18.96 18.90
N ARG A 153 -6.00 19.81 18.75
CA ARG A 153 -5.87 21.27 18.85
C ARG A 153 -5.42 21.70 20.24
#